data_AF-A0A2A6B3D0-F1
#
_entry.id   AF-A0A2A6B3D0-F1
#
_cell.length_a   1.000
_cell.length_b   1.000
_cell.length_c   1.000
_cell.angle_alpha   90.00
_cell.angle_beta   90.00
_cell.angle_gamma   90.00
#
_symmetry.space_group_name_H-M   'P 1'
#
loop_
_entity.id
_entity.type
_entity.pdbx_description
1 polymer ?
#
loop_
_entity_poly.entity_id
_entity_poly.type
_entity_poly.pdbx_seq_one_letter_code
_entity_poly.pdbx_strand_id
1 'polypeptide(L)'
;MNQISWKDENAQALSSCYVSRKSSIRREVLDIVVQPSFGCWWGCDADPKCEATLLQGDANRCVYLGAEIADPLLNVCTAPFTTDVKCTAITP
;
A
#
# COMPACT_ATOMS: atom_id res chain seq x y z
N MET A 1 -3.50 9.08 -40.68
CA MET A 1 -3.75 7.80 -40.00
C MET A 1 -2.45 7.40 -39.33
N ASN A 2 -2.25 7.77 -38.07
CA ASN A 2 -0.97 7.55 -37.37
C ASN A 2 -1.13 6.38 -36.42
N GLN A 3 -0.53 5.24 -36.78
CA GLN A 3 -0.46 4.07 -35.93
C GLN A 3 0.61 4.31 -34.85
N ILE A 4 0.19 4.36 -33.59
CA ILE A 4 1.11 4.29 -32.45
C ILE A 4 1.52 2.81 -32.34
N SER A 5 2.83 2.58 -32.45
CA SER A 5 3.48 1.29 -32.30
C SER A 5 3.66 1.01 -30.80
N TRP A 6 2.75 0.24 -30.22
CA TRP A 6 2.79 -0.26 -28.83
C TRP A 6 3.90 -1.33 -28.70
N LYS A 7 5.17 -0.92 -28.74
CA LYS A 7 6.30 -1.73 -28.27
C LYS A 7 6.74 -1.09 -26.95
N ASP A 8 6.71 -1.91 -25.89
CA ASP A 8 7.12 -1.62 -24.51
C ASP A 8 6.04 -1.11 -23.53
N GLU A 9 4.76 -1.43 -23.77
CA GLU A 9 3.68 -1.28 -22.76
C GLU A 9 3.37 -2.60 -22.03
N ASN A 10 4.40 -3.44 -21.90
CA ASN A 10 4.36 -4.70 -21.18
C ASN A 10 4.63 -4.54 -19.67
N ALA A 11 4.39 -3.34 -19.13
CA ALA A 11 4.14 -3.13 -17.71
C ALA A 11 2.64 -2.89 -17.58
N GLN A 12 1.85 -3.93 -17.84
CA GLN A 12 0.47 -3.96 -17.38
C GLN A 12 0.50 -3.53 -15.92
N ALA A 13 -0.12 -2.37 -15.65
CA ALA A 13 -0.58 -2.01 -14.33
C ALA A 13 -1.52 -3.13 -13.88
N LEU A 14 -0.94 -4.20 -13.35
CA LEU A 14 -1.64 -5.13 -12.49
C LEU A 14 -2.13 -4.22 -11.38
N SER A 15 -3.39 -3.82 -11.43
CA SER A 15 -4.04 -3.12 -10.34
C SER A 15 -3.72 -3.92 -9.09
N SER A 16 -2.86 -3.38 -8.23
CA SER A 16 -2.36 -4.22 -7.15
C SER A 16 -3.54 -4.61 -6.31
N CYS A 17 -3.65 -5.89 -5.96
CA CYS A 17 -4.73 -6.30 -5.08
C CYS A 17 -4.39 -5.81 -3.68
N TYR A 18 -5.41 -5.36 -2.95
CA TYR A 18 -5.28 -4.94 -1.56
C TYR A 18 -6.21 -5.77 -0.70
N VAL A 19 -5.70 -6.32 0.39
CA VAL A 19 -6.48 -7.12 1.33
C VAL A 19 -6.42 -6.47 2.70
N SER A 20 -7.59 -6.11 3.24
CA SER A 20 -7.70 -5.61 4.61
C SER A 20 -7.33 -6.71 5.59
N ARG A 21 -6.31 -6.45 6.41
CA ARG A 21 -5.84 -7.34 7.47
C ARG A 21 -5.71 -6.59 8.77
N LYS A 22 -6.13 -7.22 9.86
CA LYS A 22 -5.74 -6.77 11.21
C LYS A 22 -4.30 -7.18 11.46
N SER A 23 -3.48 -6.22 11.86
CA SER A 23 -2.08 -6.42 12.22
C SER A 23 -1.76 -5.69 13.52
N SER A 24 -0.79 -6.20 14.26
CA SER A 24 -0.11 -5.48 15.34
C SER A 24 1.37 -5.27 15.01
N ILE A 25 1.82 -5.64 13.81
CA ILE A 25 3.22 -5.52 13.39
C ILE A 25 3.46 -4.13 12.86
N ARG A 26 4.37 -3.39 13.49
CA ARG A 26 4.76 -2.05 13.07
C ARG A 26 5.46 -2.08 11.71
N ARG A 27 5.11 -1.14 10.86
CA ARG A 27 5.70 -0.91 9.53
C ARG A 27 6.35 0.46 9.46
N GLU A 28 7.29 0.62 8.54
CA GLU A 28 7.85 1.92 8.20
C GLU A 28 6.73 2.84 7.68
N VAL A 29 6.66 4.07 8.21
CA VAL A 29 5.75 5.10 7.68
C VAL A 29 6.49 5.83 6.58
N LEU A 30 6.01 5.69 5.35
CA LEU A 30 6.59 6.32 4.17
C LEU A 30 6.03 7.74 3.98
N ASP A 31 4.71 7.88 4.07
CA ASP A 31 4.03 9.17 3.93
C ASP A 31 2.67 9.18 4.64
N ILE A 32 2.15 10.37 4.91
CA ILE A 32 0.82 10.62 5.45
C ILE A 32 0.14 11.67 4.57
N VAL A 33 -0.78 11.22 3.72
CA VAL A 33 -1.49 12.10 2.80
C VAL A 33 -2.92 12.35 3.27
N VAL A 34 -3.39 13.59 3.11
CA VAL A 34 -4.80 13.93 3.31
C VAL A 34 -5.53 13.69 1.99
N GLN A 35 -6.39 12.69 1.95
CA GLN A 35 -7.21 12.38 0.78
C GLN A 35 -8.55 11.79 1.20
N PRO A 36 -9.62 11.99 0.41
CA PRO A 36 -10.90 11.35 0.69
C PRO A 36 -10.68 9.84 0.88
N SER A 37 -11.37 9.26 1.85
CA SER A 37 -11.21 7.87 2.31
C SER A 37 -11.25 6.81 1.19
N PHE A 38 -11.82 7.14 0.04
CA PHE A 38 -11.74 6.33 -1.17
C PHE A 38 -10.35 6.43 -1.82
N GLY A 39 -9.58 5.34 -1.78
CA GLY A 39 -8.43 5.15 -2.66
C GLY A 39 -7.05 5.32 -2.03
N CYS A 40 -6.86 4.96 -0.75
CA CYS A 40 -5.50 4.92 -0.16
C CYS A 40 -4.50 4.14 -1.01
N TRP A 41 -4.94 3.05 -1.64
CA TRP A 41 -4.14 2.22 -2.52
C TRP A 41 -3.58 2.96 -3.75
N TRP A 42 -4.25 3.99 -4.27
CA TRP A 42 -3.86 4.53 -5.58
C TRP A 42 -2.52 5.28 -5.52
N GLY A 43 -2.30 6.06 -4.46
CA GLY A 43 -0.99 6.68 -4.25
C GLY A 43 0.08 5.68 -3.81
N CYS A 44 -0.31 4.63 -3.09
CA CYS A 44 0.59 3.54 -2.73
C CYS A 44 1.09 2.75 -3.96
N ASP A 45 0.26 2.59 -4.99
CA ASP A 45 0.67 1.93 -6.23
C ASP A 45 1.75 2.68 -7.01
N ALA A 46 1.87 3.99 -6.82
CA ALA A 46 2.91 4.79 -7.44
C ALA A 46 4.28 4.66 -6.75
N ASP A 47 4.32 4.20 -5.49
CA ASP A 47 5.56 4.02 -4.73
C ASP A 47 5.93 2.53 -4.63
N PRO A 48 7.03 2.07 -5.25
CA PRO A 48 7.45 0.68 -5.16
C PRO A 48 7.82 0.22 -3.75
N LYS A 49 8.07 1.15 -2.82
CA LYS A 49 8.32 0.84 -1.40
C LYS A 49 7.05 0.66 -0.60
N CYS A 50 5.90 1.09 -1.13
CA CYS A 50 4.64 0.99 -0.43
C CYS A 50 4.07 -0.43 -0.52
N GLU A 51 3.96 -1.08 0.63
CA GLU A 51 3.47 -2.44 0.78
C GLU A 51 2.08 -2.50 1.40
N ALA A 52 1.66 -1.45 2.11
CA ALA A 52 0.36 -1.40 2.75
C ALA A 52 -0.13 0.04 2.93
N THR A 53 -1.43 0.20 3.13
CA THR A 53 -2.03 1.49 3.47
C THR A 53 -2.92 1.38 4.69
N LEU A 54 -2.97 2.45 5.48
CA LEU A 54 -3.86 2.56 6.63
C LEU A 54 -4.71 3.81 6.49
N LEU A 55 -6.03 3.64 6.54
CA LEU A 55 -6.98 4.76 6.63
C LEU A 55 -7.16 5.14 8.09
N GLN A 56 -6.76 6.36 8.46
CA GLN A 56 -7.17 6.97 9.72
C GLN A 56 -8.60 7.50 9.57
N GLY A 57 -9.56 6.74 10.10
CA GLY A 57 -11.00 6.98 9.96
C GLY A 57 -11.49 8.36 10.41
N ASP A 58 -10.75 9.01 11.33
CA ASP A 58 -11.18 10.30 11.89
C ASP A 58 -10.68 11.52 11.09
N ALA A 59 -9.72 11.33 10.17
CA ALA A 59 -8.93 12.44 9.64
C ALA A 59 -8.89 12.53 8.11
N ASN A 60 -9.55 11.62 7.37
CA ASN A 60 -9.36 11.47 5.92
C ASN A 60 -7.86 11.44 5.56
N ARG A 61 -7.10 10.67 6.33
CA ARG A 61 -5.66 10.51 6.14
C ARG A 61 -5.36 9.08 5.75
N CYS A 62 -4.62 8.92 4.66
CA CYS A 62 -4.02 7.66 4.27
C CYS A 62 -2.56 7.67 4.69
N VAL A 63 -2.19 6.69 5.49
CA VAL A 63 -0.80 6.43 5.86
C VAL A 63 -0.28 5.37 4.90
N TYR A 64 0.80 5.70 4.18
CA TYR A 64 1.50 4.76 3.32
C TYR A 64 2.57 4.06 4.15
N LEU A 65 2.52 2.73 4.12
CA LEU A 65 3.34 1.85 4.95
C LEU A 65 4.24 1.02 4.05
N GLY A 66 5.52 0.98 4.41
CA GLY A 66 6.52 0.13 3.76
C GLY A 66 6.65 -1.21 4.45
N ALA A 67 7.90 -1.69 4.48
CA ALA A 67 8.28 -2.96 5.08
C ALA A 67 7.95 -3.03 6.57
N GLU A 68 7.71 -4.25 7.05
CA GLU A 68 7.61 -4.54 8.49
C GLU A 68 8.94 -4.29 9.19
N ILE A 69 8.87 -3.73 10.40
CA ILE A 69 10.06 -3.52 11.22
C ILE A 69 10.53 -4.88 11.74
N ALA A 70 11.76 -5.25 11.39
CA ALA A 70 12.31 -6.56 11.74
C ALA A 70 12.66 -6.71 13.24
N ASP A 71 12.87 -5.61 13.96
CA ASP A 71 13.25 -5.65 15.38
C ASP A 71 12.06 -6.08 16.26
N PRO A 72 12.09 -7.27 16.88
CA PRO A 72 10.99 -7.81 17.68
C PRO A 72 10.67 -6.99 18.95
N LEU A 73 11.59 -6.14 19.41
CA LEU A 73 11.36 -5.26 20.57
C LEU A 73 10.64 -3.96 20.18
N LEU A 74 10.70 -3.59 18.90
CA LEU A 74 10.15 -2.32 18.38
C LEU A 74 8.97 -2.52 17.42
N ASN A 75 8.71 -3.76 17.00
CA ASN A 75 7.76 -4.07 15.95
C ASN A 75 6.35 -4.43 16.42
N VAL A 76 6.03 -4.28 17.70
CA VAL A 76 4.68 -4.56 18.22
C VAL A 76 3.98 -3.25 18.59
N CYS A 77 2.90 -2.95 17.89
CA CYS A 77 1.94 -1.94 18.31
C CYS A 77 1.06 -2.50 19.43
N THR A 78 0.90 -1.74 20.52
CA THR A 78 0.07 -2.15 21.68
C THR A 78 -1.39 -2.36 21.31
N ALA A 79 -1.91 -1.59 20.35
CA ALA A 79 -3.24 -1.75 19.81
C ALA A 79 -3.17 -2.33 18.38
N PRO A 80 -3.99 -3.34 18.05
CA PRO A 80 -4.10 -3.81 16.68
C PRO A 80 -4.74 -2.74 15.80
N PHE A 81 -4.34 -2.72 14.54
CA PHE A 81 -4.83 -1.79 13.53
C PHE A 81 -5.18 -2.55 12.24
N THR A 82 -6.07 -1.97 11.43
CA THR A 82 -6.45 -2.55 10.13
C THR A 82 -5.65 -1.85 9.04
N THR A 83 -4.91 -2.63 8.25
CA THR A 83 -4.20 -2.15 7.06
C THR A 83 -4.66 -2.90 5.84
N ASP A 84 -4.71 -2.21 4.71
CA ASP A 84 -4.86 -2.81 3.39
C ASP A 84 -3.47 -3.15 2.86
N VAL A 85 -3.13 -4.45 2.81
CA VAL A 85 -1.82 -4.93 2.37
C VAL A 85 -1.86 -5.27 0.89
N LYS A 86 -0.87 -4.79 0.15
CA LYS A 86 -0.64 -5.11 -1.26
C LYS A 86 -0.36 -6.61 -1.38
N CYS A 87 -1.20 -7.35 -2.10
CA CYS A 87 -0.89 -8.73 -2.39
C CYS A 87 0.06 -8.83 -3.58
N THR A 88 1.10 -9.62 -3.40
CA THR A 88 1.97 -10.05 -4.49
C THR A 88 1.13 -10.88 -5.45
N ALA A 89 1.10 -10.50 -6.73
CA ALA A 89 0.55 -11.36 -7.76
C ALA A 89 1.27 -12.71 -7.67
N ILE A 90 0.53 -13.75 -7.28
CA ILE A 90 1.05 -15.11 -7.28
C ILE A 90 1.19 -15.48 -8.76
N THR A 91 2.39 -15.41 -9.30
CA THR A 91 2.67 -15.99 -10.62
C THR A 91 2.74 -17.51 -10.41
N PRO A 92 1.83 -18.29 -11.01
CA PRO A 92 1.87 -19.75 -10.90
C PRO A 92 3.12 -20.36 -11.57
#